data_AF-A0A059G998-F1
#
_entry.id   AF-A0A059G998-F1
#
_cell.length_a   1.000
_cell.length_b   1.000
_cell.length_c   1.000
_cell.angle_alpha   90.00
_cell.angle_beta   90.00
_cell.angle_gamma   90.00
#
_symmetry.space_group_name_H-M   'P 1'
#
loop_
_entity.id
_entity.type
_entity.pdbx_description
1 polymer ?
#
loop_
_entity_poly.entity_id
_entity_poly.type
_entity_poly.pdbx_seq_one_letter_code
_entity_poly.pdbx_strand_id
1 'polypeptide(L)'
;MKSLIRRWRDETRGNVAIIFALSIIPILSIVGVAIDTQMTMTQKNKIQSMIDNAVIYGARSMQAGKSRADVTKDVNQYVAALLKQQKGNVSCTGVALEYVDGKQDINATIMCSQPTTLSNLFGQTKMDFRVRSGSTYGIGKLEVSFVFDVSGSMGNSGKMNDLQVAARDAVDTLMPANSNLANPDDVR
;
A
#
# COMPACT_ATOMS: atom_id res chain seq x y z
N MET A 1 56.39 -34.22 -36.95
CA MET A 1 56.12 -32.91 -36.29
C MET A 1 55.35 -31.93 -37.18
N LYS A 2 55.74 -31.70 -38.46
CA LYS A 2 55.04 -30.77 -39.38
C LYS A 2 53.56 -31.13 -39.68
N SER A 3 53.16 -32.41 -39.68
CA SER A 3 51.77 -32.81 -39.93
C SER A 3 50.83 -32.62 -38.73
N LEU A 4 51.34 -32.74 -37.50
CA LEU A 4 50.57 -32.50 -36.27
C LEU A 4 50.21 -31.02 -36.10
N ILE A 5 51.12 -30.12 -36.47
CA ILE A 5 50.93 -28.66 -36.40
C ILE A 5 49.88 -28.19 -37.44
N ARG A 6 49.86 -28.78 -38.65
CA ARG A 6 48.78 -28.51 -39.63
C ARG A 6 47.42 -29.04 -39.15
N ARG A 7 47.38 -30.24 -38.57
CA ARG A 7 46.14 -30.84 -38.06
C ARG A 7 45.53 -30.05 -36.90
N TRP A 8 46.35 -29.51 -35.99
CA TRP A 8 45.88 -28.62 -34.93
C TRP A 8 45.37 -27.26 -35.45
N ARG A 9 45.93 -26.76 -36.55
CA ARG A 9 45.52 -25.49 -37.16
C ARG A 9 44.18 -25.59 -37.90
N ASP A 10 43.88 -26.75 -38.47
CA ASP A 10 42.62 -27.01 -39.19
C ASP A 10 41.51 -27.57 -38.28
N GLU A 11 41.77 -27.74 -36.98
CA GLU A 11 40.83 -28.31 -36.02
C GLU A 11 39.82 -27.27 -35.51
N THR A 12 38.74 -27.07 -36.27
CA THR A 12 37.66 -26.10 -35.97
C THR A 12 36.73 -26.54 -34.84
N ARG A 13 36.84 -27.78 -34.35
CA ARG A 13 35.97 -28.34 -33.30
C ARG A 13 36.09 -27.61 -31.96
N GLY A 14 37.20 -26.92 -31.69
CA GLY A 14 37.39 -26.10 -30.49
C GLY A 14 36.77 -24.70 -30.55
N ASN A 15 36.49 -24.18 -31.75
CA ASN A 15 35.98 -22.80 -31.90
C ASN A 15 34.55 -22.65 -31.35
N VAL A 16 33.72 -23.69 -31.50
CA VAL A 16 32.37 -23.74 -30.92
C VAL A 16 32.43 -23.68 -29.39
N ALA A 17 33.37 -24.38 -28.76
CA ALA A 17 33.53 -24.36 -27.31
C ALA A 17 33.97 -22.98 -26.80
N ILE A 18 34.86 -22.30 -27.52
CA ILE A 18 35.32 -20.94 -27.18
C ILE A 18 34.18 -19.92 -27.31
N ILE A 19 33.44 -19.93 -28.42
CA ILE A 19 32.30 -19.04 -28.64
C ILE A 19 31.21 -19.31 -27.60
N PHE A 20 30.92 -20.58 -27.31
CA PHE A 20 29.97 -20.97 -26.28
C PHE A 20 30.38 -20.44 -24.90
N ALA A 21 31.64 -20.67 -24.50
CA ALA A 21 32.18 -20.21 -23.22
C ALA A 21 32.15 -18.68 -23.06
N LEU A 22 32.35 -17.93 -24.15
CA LEU A 22 32.21 -16.47 -24.12
C LEU A 22 30.74 -16.02 -24.11
N SER A 23 29.86 -16.73 -24.80
CA SER A 23 28.42 -16.40 -24.88
C SER A 23 27.64 -16.72 -23.62
N ILE A 24 28.07 -17.72 -22.82
CA ILE A 24 27.33 -18.12 -21.62
C ILE A 24 27.38 -17.05 -20.53
N ILE A 25 28.44 -16.26 -20.47
CA ILE A 25 28.63 -15.19 -19.49
C ILE A 25 27.52 -14.13 -19.60
N PRO A 26 27.29 -13.47 -20.76
CA PRO A 26 26.22 -12.49 -20.89
C PRO A 26 24.83 -13.12 -20.75
N ILE A 27 24.62 -14.37 -21.18
CA ILE A 27 23.34 -15.07 -21.02
C ILE A 27 23.02 -15.26 -19.53
N LEU A 28 23.97 -15.80 -18.76
CA LEU A 28 23.79 -16.00 -17.31
C LEU A 28 23.64 -14.67 -16.57
N SER A 29 24.29 -13.61 -17.03
CA SER A 29 24.13 -12.27 -16.47
C SER A 29 22.68 -11.78 -16.61
N ILE A 30 22.10 -11.91 -17.82
CA ILE A 30 20.71 -11.52 -18.08
C ILE A 30 19.72 -12.36 -17.27
N VAL A 31 19.93 -13.68 -17.24
CA VAL A 31 19.10 -14.61 -16.46
C VAL A 31 19.18 -14.29 -14.96
N GLY A 32 20.37 -13.97 -14.45
CA GLY A 32 20.58 -13.59 -13.06
C GLY A 32 19.81 -12.34 -12.67
N VAL A 33 19.88 -11.29 -13.49
CA VAL A 33 19.12 -10.05 -13.28
C VAL A 33 17.62 -10.32 -13.35
N ALA A 34 17.15 -11.16 -14.28
CA ALA A 34 15.73 -11.50 -14.40
C ALA A 34 15.20 -12.21 -13.15
N ILE A 35 15.93 -13.21 -12.64
CA ILE A 35 15.56 -13.96 -11.42
C ILE A 35 15.54 -13.03 -10.20
N ASP A 36 16.59 -12.23 -10.02
CA ASP A 36 16.67 -11.32 -8.86
C ASP A 36 15.60 -10.23 -8.91
N THR A 37 15.26 -9.74 -10.11
CA THR A 37 14.16 -8.79 -10.30
C THR A 37 12.82 -9.43 -9.95
N GLN A 38 12.58 -10.67 -10.39
CA GLN A 38 11.36 -11.41 -10.06
C GLN A 38 11.22 -11.62 -8.54
N MET A 39 12.30 -12.03 -7.87
CA MET A 39 12.33 -12.16 -6.41
C MET A 39 12.06 -10.83 -5.71
N THR A 40 12.71 -9.76 -6.15
CA THR A 40 12.52 -8.41 -5.61
C THR A 40 11.08 -7.93 -5.79
N MET A 41 10.48 -8.17 -6.95
CA MET A 41 9.08 -7.78 -7.23
C MET A 41 8.10 -8.57 -6.36
N THR A 42 8.32 -9.87 -6.16
CA THR A 42 7.51 -10.68 -5.23
C THR A 42 7.58 -10.13 -3.81
N GLN A 43 8.77 -9.76 -3.32
CA GLN A 43 8.91 -9.18 -1.98
C GLN A 43 8.30 -7.79 -1.89
N LYS A 44 8.48 -6.95 -2.92
CA LYS A 44 7.85 -5.64 -3.03
C LYS A 44 6.33 -5.73 -2.94
N ASN A 45 5.71 -6.67 -3.66
CA ASN A 45 4.25 -6.84 -3.63
C ASN A 45 3.74 -7.27 -2.25
N LYS A 46 4.46 -8.15 -1.55
CA LYS A 46 4.09 -8.52 -0.17
C LYS A 46 4.16 -7.31 0.77
N ILE A 47 5.22 -6.52 0.68
CA ILE A 47 5.39 -5.32 1.51
C ILE A 47 4.36 -4.26 1.13
N GLN A 48 4.02 -4.12 -0.15
CA GLN A 48 2.93 -3.26 -0.60
C GLN A 48 1.63 -3.60 0.14
N SER A 49 1.21 -4.87 0.14
CA SER A 49 0.00 -5.29 0.86
C SER A 49 0.08 -5.04 2.37
N MET A 50 1.25 -5.20 2.99
CA MET A 50 1.45 -4.88 4.41
C MET A 50 1.27 -3.39 4.69
N ILE A 51 1.84 -2.53 3.83
CA ILE A 51 1.74 -1.08 3.96
C ILE A 51 0.32 -0.60 3.66
N ASP A 52 -0.37 -1.17 2.67
CA ASP A 52 -1.78 -0.86 2.40
C ASP A 52 -2.66 -1.11 3.63
N ASN A 53 -2.48 -2.26 4.30
CA ASN A 53 -3.19 -2.57 5.55
C ASN A 53 -2.80 -1.62 6.69
N ALA A 54 -1.52 -1.27 6.80
CA ALA A 54 -1.02 -0.38 7.84
C ALA A 54 -1.60 1.04 7.70
N VAL A 55 -1.72 1.54 6.47
CA VAL A 55 -2.31 2.85 6.19
C VAL A 55 -3.81 2.84 6.45
N ILE A 56 -4.55 1.78 6.10
CA ILE A 56 -5.97 1.63 6.47
C ILE A 56 -6.15 1.60 7.99
N TYR A 57 -5.29 0.87 8.70
CA TYR A 57 -5.29 0.84 10.17
C TYR A 57 -5.03 2.23 10.76
N GLY A 58 -4.07 2.97 10.19
CA GLY A 58 -3.79 4.34 10.58
C GLY A 58 -4.98 5.26 10.33
N ALA A 59 -5.63 5.15 9.16
CA ALA A 59 -6.80 5.93 8.81
C ALA A 59 -7.99 5.67 9.77
N ARG A 60 -8.25 4.41 10.12
CA ARG A 60 -9.27 4.05 11.13
C ARG A 60 -8.95 4.59 12.51
N SER A 61 -7.67 4.58 12.89
CA SER A 61 -7.22 5.13 14.17
C SER A 61 -7.41 6.65 14.23
N MET A 62 -7.18 7.35 13.11
CA MET A 62 -7.49 8.78 12.98
C MET A 62 -9.00 9.05 13.08
N GLN A 63 -9.85 8.22 12.42
CA GLN A 63 -11.31 8.31 12.55
C GLN A 63 -11.80 8.09 13.98
N ALA A 64 -11.12 7.24 14.76
CA ALA A 64 -11.39 7.02 16.17
C ALA A 64 -10.91 8.15 17.10
N GLY A 65 -10.36 9.25 16.54
CA GLY A 65 -9.95 10.43 17.31
C GLY A 65 -8.57 10.34 17.95
N LYS A 66 -7.72 9.37 17.56
CA LYS A 66 -6.33 9.32 18.06
C LYS A 66 -5.50 10.47 17.50
N SER A 67 -4.50 10.91 18.27
CA SER A 67 -3.55 11.93 17.80
C SER A 67 -2.66 11.37 16.68
N ARG A 68 -2.15 12.24 15.80
CA ARG A 68 -1.21 11.86 14.73
C ARG A 68 0.05 11.17 15.28
N ALA A 69 0.52 11.61 16.45
CA ALA A 69 1.69 11.02 17.11
C ALA A 69 1.42 9.57 17.53
N ASP A 70 0.25 9.30 18.12
CA ASP A 70 -0.15 7.96 18.53
C ASP A 70 -0.35 7.05 17.32
N VAL A 71 -1.04 7.54 16.27
CA VAL A 71 -1.22 6.80 15.03
C VAL A 71 0.12 6.45 14.38
N THR A 72 1.06 7.40 14.36
CA THR A 72 2.41 7.15 13.81
C THR A 72 3.16 6.09 14.60
N LYS A 73 3.05 6.10 15.93
CA LYS A 73 3.65 5.08 16.78
C LYS A 73 3.02 3.71 16.54
N ASP A 74 1.70 3.63 16.52
CA ASP A 74 0.95 2.37 16.36
C ASP A 74 1.21 1.75 14.98
N VAL A 75 1.19 2.55 13.92
CA VAL A 75 1.49 2.09 12.55
C VAL A 75 2.93 1.60 12.44
N ASN A 76 3.90 2.30 13.02
CA ASN A 76 5.29 1.85 13.02
C ASN A 76 5.47 0.53 13.78
N GLN A 77 4.80 0.36 14.93
CA GLN A 77 4.81 -0.89 15.68
C GLN A 77 4.16 -2.03 14.89
N TYR A 78 3.02 -1.77 14.25
CA TYR A 78 2.31 -2.72 13.41
C TYR A 78 3.19 -3.20 12.24
N VAL A 79 3.78 -2.27 11.49
CA VAL A 79 4.65 -2.63 10.35
C VAL A 79 5.92 -3.33 10.81
N ALA A 80 6.55 -2.89 11.91
CA ALA A 80 7.72 -3.55 12.47
C ALA A 80 7.42 -4.99 12.90
N ALA A 81 6.24 -5.26 13.47
CA ALA A 81 5.82 -6.60 13.84
C ALA A 81 5.64 -7.50 12.61
N LEU A 82 4.98 -6.99 11.57
CA LEU A 82 4.79 -7.75 10.33
C LEU A 82 6.10 -8.00 9.59
N LEU A 83 7.02 -7.03 9.57
CA LEU A 83 8.35 -7.20 8.96
C LEU A 83 9.17 -8.28 9.68
N LYS A 84 9.05 -8.42 11.00
CA LYS A 84 9.71 -9.52 11.74
C LYS A 84 9.19 -10.90 11.38
N GLN A 85 7.93 -11.01 10.95
CA GLN A 85 7.32 -12.27 10.53
C GLN A 85 7.58 -12.59 9.05
N GLN A 86 8.03 -11.60 8.27
CA GLN A 86 8.28 -11.76 6.85
C GLN A 86 9.42 -12.76 6.63
N LYS A 87 9.14 -13.78 5.82
CA LYS A 87 10.17 -14.72 5.36
C LYS A 87 10.91 -14.10 4.17
N GLY A 88 12.22 -13.94 4.31
CA GLY A 88 13.11 -13.43 3.27
C GLY A 88 14.15 -12.46 3.83
N ASN A 89 15.27 -12.31 3.13
CA ASN A 89 16.39 -11.47 3.58
C ASN A 89 16.18 -9.99 3.22
N VAL A 90 14.97 -9.45 3.37
CA VAL A 90 14.69 -8.03 3.06
C VAL A 90 15.04 -7.16 4.27
N SER A 91 15.79 -6.09 4.04
CA SER A 91 15.99 -5.04 5.05
C SER A 91 15.16 -3.81 4.70
N CYS A 92 14.38 -3.28 5.63
CA CYS A 92 13.59 -2.07 5.42
C CYS A 92 13.90 -1.00 6.47
N THR A 93 13.76 0.26 6.07
CA THR A 93 13.77 1.40 7.00
C THR A 93 12.46 1.46 7.80
N GLY A 94 12.38 2.40 8.76
CA GLY A 94 11.10 2.78 9.36
C GLY A 94 10.12 3.31 8.32
N VAL A 95 8.83 3.28 8.65
CA VAL A 95 7.76 3.83 7.81
C VAL A 95 7.68 5.33 8.04
N ALA A 96 7.77 6.10 6.96
CA ALA A 96 7.49 7.53 6.98
C ALA A 96 6.00 7.74 6.71
N LEU A 97 5.30 8.39 7.65
CA LEU A 97 3.91 8.80 7.48
C LEU A 97 3.83 10.29 7.19
N GLU A 98 3.06 10.65 6.18
CA GLU A 98 2.76 12.02 5.78
C GLU A 98 1.26 12.24 5.84
N TYR A 99 0.85 13.34 6.48
CA TYR A 99 -0.55 13.75 6.57
C TYR A 99 -0.78 14.92 5.63
N VAL A 100 -1.75 14.82 4.73
CA VAL A 100 -2.11 15.93 3.84
C VAL A 100 -3.26 16.71 4.47
N ASP A 101 -2.93 17.87 5.02
CA ASP A 101 -3.91 18.77 5.61
C ASP A 101 -4.93 19.23 4.55
N GLY A 102 -6.20 19.33 4.94
CA GLY A 102 -7.31 19.70 4.06
C GLY A 102 -7.91 18.57 3.21
N LYS A 103 -7.24 17.43 3.05
CA LYS A 103 -7.78 16.25 2.36
C LYS A 103 -8.08 15.06 3.26
N GLN A 104 -7.68 15.15 4.53
CA GLN A 104 -7.74 14.04 5.48
C GLN A 104 -7.04 12.77 4.93
N ASP A 105 -5.92 12.94 4.22
CA ASP A 105 -5.16 11.80 3.69
C ASP A 105 -4.00 11.45 4.62
N ILE A 106 -3.74 10.15 4.74
CA ILE A 106 -2.55 9.57 5.36
C ILE A 106 -1.80 8.76 4.29
N ASN A 107 -0.53 9.12 4.06
CA ASN A 107 0.36 8.45 3.12
C ASN A 107 1.50 7.78 3.88
N ALA A 108 1.84 6.55 3.53
CA ALA A 108 3.01 5.84 4.03
C ALA A 108 4.02 5.61 2.92
N THR A 109 5.30 5.81 3.25
CA THR A 109 6.43 5.41 2.42
C THR A 109 7.38 4.53 3.22
N ILE A 110 7.83 3.43 2.63
CA ILE A 110 8.90 2.60 3.17
C ILE A 110 9.94 2.31 2.09
N MET A 111 11.22 2.31 2.49
CA MET A 111 12.34 1.93 1.63
C MET A 111 12.89 0.59 2.09
N CYS A 112 13.09 -0.32 1.15
CA CYS A 112 13.58 -1.67 1.41
C CYS A 112 14.69 -2.05 0.43
N SER A 113 15.54 -2.98 0.86
CA SER A 113 16.68 -3.54 0.14
C SER A 113 16.57 -5.05 0.15
N GLN A 114 16.60 -5.67 -1.03
CA GLN A 114 16.64 -7.11 -1.21
C GLN A 114 18.03 -7.53 -1.70
N PRO A 115 18.76 -8.39 -0.97
CA PRO A 115 19.97 -9.02 -1.46
C PRO A 115 19.70 -9.84 -2.72
N THR A 116 20.59 -9.69 -3.69
CA THR A 116 20.57 -10.43 -4.96
C THR A 116 21.25 -11.79 -4.81
N THR A 117 20.91 -12.71 -5.70
CA THR A 117 21.48 -14.04 -5.77
C THR A 117 22.54 -14.11 -6.87
N LEU A 118 22.11 -14.27 -8.12
CA LEU A 118 22.98 -14.40 -9.29
C LEU A 118 23.63 -13.07 -9.69
N SER A 119 22.92 -11.94 -9.55
CA SER A 119 23.46 -10.61 -9.88
C SER A 119 24.59 -10.19 -8.96
N ASN A 120 24.68 -10.78 -7.76
CA ASN A 120 25.79 -10.58 -6.83
C ASN A 120 27.14 -11.02 -7.42
N LEU A 121 27.13 -12.08 -8.26
CA LEU A 121 28.34 -12.55 -8.96
C LEU A 121 28.92 -11.50 -9.92
N PHE A 122 28.10 -10.53 -10.33
CA PHE A 122 28.47 -9.46 -11.26
C PHE A 122 28.55 -8.09 -10.55
N GLY A 123 28.67 -8.07 -9.22
CA GLY A 123 28.90 -6.88 -8.42
C GLY A 123 27.64 -6.14 -7.95
N GLN A 124 26.44 -6.57 -8.35
CA GLN A 124 25.19 -6.01 -7.84
C GLN A 124 24.70 -6.81 -6.66
N THR A 125 25.05 -6.40 -5.44
CA THR A 125 24.80 -7.19 -4.22
C THR A 125 23.40 -7.02 -3.62
N LYS A 126 22.67 -5.97 -4.04
CA LYS A 126 21.33 -5.66 -3.54
C LYS A 126 20.50 -4.90 -4.57
N MET A 127 19.18 -4.99 -4.45
CA MET A 127 18.20 -4.21 -5.18
C MET A 127 17.33 -3.42 -4.19
N ASP A 128 17.40 -2.11 -4.27
CA ASP A 128 16.60 -1.20 -3.46
C ASP A 128 15.25 -0.94 -4.13
N PHE A 129 14.17 -0.92 -3.36
CA PHE A 129 12.83 -0.59 -3.85
C PHE A 129 12.06 0.26 -2.83
N ARG A 130 11.15 1.07 -3.36
CA ARG A 130 10.25 1.93 -2.60
C ARG A 130 8.82 1.43 -2.72
N VAL A 131 8.11 1.41 -1.59
CA VAL A 131 6.67 1.15 -1.50
C VAL A 131 5.98 2.40 -0.98
N ARG A 132 4.85 2.74 -1.58
CA ARG A 132 4.01 3.88 -1.20
C ARG A 132 2.56 3.43 -1.14
N SER A 133 1.83 3.86 -0.13
CA SER A 133 0.39 3.65 -0.02
C SER A 133 -0.27 4.85 0.63
N GLY A 134 -1.55 5.07 0.34
CA GLY A 134 -2.32 6.20 0.83
C GLY A 134 -3.75 5.78 1.17
N SER A 135 -4.33 6.40 2.17
CA SER A 135 -5.74 6.25 2.53
C SER A 135 -6.29 7.56 3.04
N THR A 136 -7.58 7.79 2.81
CA THR A 136 -8.30 8.95 3.31
C THR A 136 -9.03 8.56 4.60
N TYR A 137 -8.84 9.32 5.67
CA TYR A 137 -9.53 9.20 6.95
C TYR A 137 -10.66 10.24 7.04
N GLY A 138 -11.84 9.88 6.56
CA GLY A 138 -13.03 10.74 6.70
C GLY A 138 -14.12 10.01 7.44
N ILE A 139 -14.82 10.69 8.34
CA ILE A 139 -16.19 10.31 8.68
C ILE A 139 -17.01 10.88 7.52
N GLY A 140 -17.55 10.03 6.65
CA GLY A 140 -18.32 10.49 5.49
C GLY A 140 -19.43 11.43 5.94
N LYS A 141 -19.68 12.51 5.20
CA LYS A 141 -20.87 13.33 5.40
C LYS A 141 -22.09 12.50 5.00
N LEU A 142 -23.12 12.47 5.84
CA LEU A 142 -24.38 11.79 5.57
C LEU A 142 -25.41 12.83 5.14
N GLU A 143 -25.92 12.73 3.92
CA GLU A 143 -27.07 13.51 3.47
C GLU A 143 -28.35 12.72 3.79
N VAL A 144 -29.23 13.30 4.61
CA VAL A 144 -30.46 12.64 5.08
C VAL A 144 -31.66 13.48 4.65
N SER A 145 -32.49 12.93 3.76
CA SER A 145 -33.74 13.56 3.35
C SER A 145 -34.93 12.86 4.02
N PHE A 146 -35.78 13.64 4.68
CA PHE A 146 -37.05 13.15 5.21
C PHE A 146 -38.17 13.39 4.20
N VAL A 147 -39.01 12.37 4.00
CA VAL A 147 -40.26 12.49 3.24
C VAL A 147 -41.39 12.06 4.16
N PHE A 148 -42.33 12.98 4.40
CA PHE A 148 -43.42 12.79 5.34
C PHE A 148 -44.74 12.60 4.61
N ASP A 149 -45.53 11.60 5.02
CA ASP A 149 -46.92 11.45 4.57
C ASP A 149 -47.80 12.50 5.26
N VAL A 150 -48.47 13.33 4.47
CA VAL A 150 -49.37 14.40 4.92
C VAL A 150 -50.84 14.15 4.50
N SER A 151 -51.19 12.89 4.22
CA SER A 151 -52.56 12.50 3.87
C SER A 151 -53.54 12.73 5.03
N GLY A 152 -54.84 12.86 4.71
CA GLY A 152 -55.89 13.13 5.70
C GLY A 152 -55.98 12.09 6.83
N SER A 153 -55.50 10.86 6.60
CA SER A 153 -55.45 9.80 7.63
C SER A 153 -54.49 10.11 8.79
N MET A 154 -53.53 10.99 8.57
CA MET A 154 -52.54 11.42 9.57
C MET A 154 -53.10 12.40 10.59
N GLY A 155 -54.25 13.04 10.31
CA GLY A 155 -54.94 13.90 11.25
C GLY A 155 -55.63 13.13 12.39
N ASN A 156 -55.74 11.82 12.30
CA ASN A 156 -56.43 10.97 13.27
C ASN A 156 -55.48 10.38 14.31
N SER A 157 -56.00 10.14 15.52
CA SER A 157 -55.30 9.42 16.59
C SER A 157 -53.94 9.99 16.98
N GLY A 158 -53.71 11.30 16.79
CA GLY A 158 -52.46 11.96 17.18
C GLY A 158 -51.27 11.68 16.26
N LYS A 159 -51.43 10.92 15.17
CA LYS A 159 -50.33 10.47 14.30
C LYS A 159 -49.46 11.60 13.75
N MET A 160 -50.07 12.73 13.35
CA MET A 160 -49.33 13.89 12.88
C MET A 160 -48.46 14.52 13.99
N ASN A 161 -48.96 14.58 15.22
CA ASN A 161 -48.19 15.10 16.35
C ASN A 161 -47.03 14.16 16.69
N ASP A 162 -47.27 12.85 16.70
CA ASP A 162 -46.22 11.85 16.93
C ASP A 162 -45.14 11.90 15.84
N LEU A 163 -45.54 12.07 14.57
CA LEU A 163 -44.61 12.23 13.46
C LEU A 163 -43.75 13.49 13.62
N GLN A 164 -44.32 14.61 14.05
CA GLN A 164 -43.57 15.84 14.30
C GLN A 164 -42.57 15.67 15.45
N VAL A 165 -42.96 14.98 16.53
CA VAL A 165 -42.07 14.70 17.67
C VAL A 165 -40.93 13.77 17.23
N ALA A 166 -41.24 12.67 16.56
CA ALA A 166 -40.25 11.72 16.08
C ALA A 166 -39.29 12.34 15.05
N ALA A 167 -39.79 13.23 14.17
CA ALA A 167 -38.95 13.95 13.22
C ALA A 167 -37.96 14.89 13.93
N ARG A 168 -38.40 15.60 14.98
CA ARG A 168 -37.52 16.45 15.79
C ARG A 168 -36.48 15.64 16.54
N ASP A 169 -36.90 14.54 17.17
CA ASP A 169 -36.01 13.63 17.91
C ASP A 169 -34.97 12.98 16.98
N ALA A 170 -35.37 12.62 15.76
CA ALA A 170 -34.45 12.12 14.73
C ALA A 170 -33.44 13.19 14.31
N VAL A 171 -33.86 14.45 14.12
CA VAL A 171 -32.95 15.56 13.83
C VAL A 171 -31.98 15.78 14.99
N ASP A 172 -32.47 15.86 16.22
CA ASP A 172 -31.64 16.08 17.42
C ASP A 172 -30.64 14.92 17.66
N THR A 173 -31.04 13.69 17.36
CA THR A 173 -30.16 12.51 17.48
C THR A 173 -29.11 12.45 16.38
N LEU A 174 -29.47 12.82 15.15
CA LEU A 174 -28.57 12.77 13.99
C LEU A 174 -27.64 13.99 13.93
N MET A 175 -28.00 15.09 14.59
CA MET A 175 -27.16 16.29 14.67
C MET A 175 -26.08 16.12 15.75
N PRO A 176 -24.79 16.17 15.41
CA PRO A 176 -23.74 16.18 16.43
C PRO A 176 -23.81 17.46 17.25
N ALA A 177 -23.46 17.37 18.54
CA ALA A 177 -23.55 18.44 19.55
C ALA A 177 -22.83 19.78 19.20
N ASN A 178 -22.04 19.82 18.13
CA ASN A 178 -21.26 20.97 17.66
C ASN A 178 -21.61 21.40 16.23
N SER A 179 -22.76 20.99 15.70
CA SER A 179 -23.19 21.37 14.34
C SER A 179 -23.53 22.86 14.26
N ASN A 180 -22.64 23.64 13.66
CA ASN A 180 -22.95 25.01 13.27
C ASN A 180 -23.86 24.98 12.05
N LEU A 181 -25.17 25.13 12.28
CA LEU A 181 -26.22 25.27 11.25
C LEU A 181 -25.98 26.43 10.26
N ALA A 182 -24.99 27.29 10.52
CA ALA A 182 -24.59 28.38 9.64
C ALA A 182 -23.62 27.95 8.52
N ASN A 183 -23.06 26.74 8.58
CA ASN A 183 -22.18 26.22 7.53
C ASN A 183 -22.95 25.27 6.60
N PRO A 184 -23.33 25.69 5.39
CA PRO A 184 -24.14 24.88 4.46
C PRO A 184 -23.43 23.60 3.99
N ASP A 185 -22.14 23.46 4.28
CA ASP A 185 -21.36 22.26 3.97
C ASP A 185 -21.58 21.12 4.97
N ASP A 186 -22.14 21.38 6.16
CA ASP A 186 -22.29 20.37 7.22
C ASP A 186 -23.68 19.71 7.23
N VAL A 187 -24.67 20.29 6.55
CA VAL A 187 -26.03 19.74 6.44
C VAL A 187 -26.62 20.08 5.07
N ARG A 188 -26.89 19.06 4.25
CA ARG A 188 -27.71 19.16 3.03
C ARG A 188 -28.70 18.00 2.95
#